data_AF-A0A1P8UER2-F1
#
_entry.id   AF-A0A1P8UER2-F1
#
_cell.length_a   1.000
_cell.length_b   1.000
_cell.length_c   1.000
_cell.angle_alpha   90.00
_cell.angle_beta   90.00
_cell.angle_gamma   90.00
#
_symmetry.space_group_name_H-M   'P 1'
#
loop_
_entity.id
_entity.type
_entity.pdbx_description
1 polymer ?
#
loop_
_entity_poly.entity_id
_entity_poly.type
_entity_poly.pdbx_seq_one_letter_code
_entity_poly.pdbx_strand_id
1 'polypeptide(L)'
;MSHPHTNPLEHPEVQLASGPGYLLVFLFEYLAMAVCVGLIDKHVLSDSVLLVLLPAIALCVLIAQMYAFFKLNLSEGQIWYTVSLVLTLPLLVITIGLTVIMFFTLAHRTMLGGM
;
A
#
# COMPACT_ATOMS: atom_id res chain seq x y z
N MET A 1 45.48 13.44 -9.40
CA MET A 1 44.97 12.22 -8.75
C MET A 1 43.59 11.96 -9.30
N SER A 2 43.44 10.86 -10.04
CA SER A 2 42.28 10.50 -10.85
C SER A 2 41.02 10.32 -9.99
N HIS A 3 39.94 11.03 -10.34
CA HIS A 3 38.59 10.72 -9.88
C HIS A 3 38.30 9.26 -10.27
N PRO A 4 38.09 8.32 -9.34
CA PRO A 4 37.70 6.98 -9.70
C PRO A 4 36.31 7.10 -10.33
N HIS A 5 36.18 6.61 -11.55
CA HIS A 5 34.89 6.36 -12.17
C HIS A 5 34.18 5.29 -11.33
N THR A 6 33.45 5.72 -10.30
CA THR A 6 32.53 4.88 -9.53
C THR A 6 31.49 4.36 -10.49
N ASN A 7 31.65 3.11 -10.89
CA ASN A 7 30.74 2.41 -11.78
C ASN A 7 29.31 2.51 -11.17
N PRO A 8 28.36 3.18 -11.83
CA PRO A 8 27.03 3.44 -11.24
C PRO A 8 26.23 2.16 -10.98
N LEU A 9 26.64 1.03 -11.58
CA LEU A 9 26.08 -0.30 -11.36
C LEU A 9 26.61 -0.99 -10.08
N GLU A 10 27.70 -0.49 -9.50
CA GLU A 10 28.27 -1.00 -8.25
C GLU A 10 27.63 -0.35 -7.01
N HIS A 11 26.67 0.55 -7.21
CA HIS A 11 25.92 1.13 -6.11
C HIS A 11 25.07 0.03 -5.43
N PRO A 12 25.12 -0.12 -4.09
CA PRO A 12 24.44 -1.20 -3.37
C PRO A 12 22.93 -1.21 -3.61
N GLU A 13 22.34 -0.05 -3.90
CA GLU A 13 20.92 0.11 -4.24
C GLU A 13 20.52 -0.59 -5.56
N VAL A 14 21.43 -0.61 -6.54
CA VAL A 14 21.24 -1.27 -7.85
C VAL A 14 21.40 -2.78 -7.71
N GLN A 15 22.33 -3.24 -6.87
CA GLN A 15 22.54 -4.67 -6.63
C GLN A 15 21.41 -5.33 -5.84
N LEU A 16 20.71 -4.56 -5.01
CA LEU A 16 19.51 -5.02 -4.31
C LEU A 16 18.31 -5.21 -5.26
N ALA A 17 18.33 -4.67 -6.49
CA ALA A 17 17.21 -4.72 -7.41
C ALA A 17 17.22 -6.00 -8.26
N SER A 18 16.52 -7.03 -7.81
CA SER A 18 16.31 -8.25 -8.60
C SER A 18 15.12 -8.08 -9.56
N GLY A 19 15.39 -7.75 -10.82
CA GLY A 19 14.39 -7.69 -11.89
C GLY A 19 13.36 -8.84 -11.90
N PRO A 20 13.76 -10.12 -11.76
CA PRO A 20 12.78 -11.22 -11.69
C PRO A 20 11.91 -11.20 -10.43
N GLY A 21 12.42 -10.71 -9.29
CA GLY A 21 11.64 -10.57 -8.07
C GLY A 21 10.52 -9.54 -8.23
N TYR A 22 10.82 -8.41 -8.84
CA TYR A 22 9.83 -7.39 -9.19
C TYR A 22 8.73 -7.92 -10.12
N LEU A 23 9.12 -8.70 -11.13
CA LEU A 23 8.16 -9.27 -12.08
C LEU A 23 7.21 -10.27 -11.41
N LEU A 24 7.71 -11.10 -10.48
CA LEU A 24 6.87 -12.02 -9.72
C LEU A 24 5.87 -11.29 -8.83
N VAL A 25 6.30 -10.24 -8.15
CA VAL A 25 5.41 -9.45 -7.28
C VAL A 25 4.37 -8.72 -8.11
N PHE A 26 4.78 -8.12 -9.24
CA PHE A 26 3.84 -7.50 -10.18
C PHE A 26 2.76 -8.48 -10.66
N LEU A 27 3.15 -9.71 -11.05
CA LEU A 27 2.19 -10.74 -11.46
C LEU A 27 1.26 -11.15 -10.32
N PHE A 28 1.78 -11.29 -9.10
CA PHE A 28 0.98 -11.58 -7.92
C PHE A 28 -0.06 -10.48 -7.67
N GLU A 29 0.34 -9.21 -7.69
CA GLU A 29 -0.54 -8.06 -7.49
C GLU A 29 -1.62 -7.98 -8.58
N TYR A 30 -1.24 -8.21 -9.84
CA TYR A 30 -2.17 -8.22 -10.96
C TYR A 30 -3.22 -9.33 -10.83
N LEU A 31 -2.79 -10.54 -10.43
CA LEU A 31 -3.71 -11.65 -10.19
C LEU A 31 -4.63 -11.38 -9.00
N ALA A 32 -4.11 -10.82 -7.89
CA ALA A 32 -4.92 -10.43 -6.74
C ALA A 32 -5.99 -9.40 -7.13
N MET A 33 -5.64 -8.41 -7.96
CA MET A 33 -6.60 -7.45 -8.50
C MET A 33 -7.68 -8.14 -9.36
N ALA A 34 -7.27 -9.03 -10.26
CA ALA A 34 -8.19 -9.78 -11.12
C ALA A 34 -9.18 -10.65 -10.31
N VAL A 35 -8.70 -11.26 -9.22
CA VAL A 35 -9.55 -12.02 -8.28
C VAL A 35 -10.56 -11.10 -7.61
N CYS A 36 -10.15 -9.96 -7.08
CA CYS A 36 -11.06 -8.99 -6.45
C CYS A 36 -12.16 -8.54 -7.43
N VAL A 37 -11.81 -8.19 -8.66
CA VAL A 37 -12.80 -7.81 -9.69
C VAL A 37 -13.75 -8.97 -10.00
N GLY A 38 -13.22 -10.18 -10.16
CA GLY A 38 -14.05 -11.37 -10.42
C GLY A 38 -15.00 -11.72 -9.28
N LEU A 39 -14.59 -11.49 -8.02
CA LEU A 39 -15.44 -11.68 -6.85
C LEU A 39 -16.61 -10.69 -6.80
N ILE A 40 -16.36 -9.43 -7.17
CA ILE A 40 -17.39 -8.39 -7.24
C ILE A 40 -18.35 -8.67 -8.39
N ASP A 41 -17.84 -8.92 -9.59
CA ASP A 41 -18.66 -9.08 -10.80
C ASP A 41 -19.61 -10.28 -10.70
N LYS A 42 -19.10 -11.43 -10.25
CA LYS A 42 -19.89 -12.65 -10.18
C LYS A 42 -20.85 -12.73 -9.00
N HIS A 43 -20.82 -11.77 -8.06
CA HIS A 43 -21.67 -11.72 -6.87
C HIS A 43 -21.77 -13.08 -6.12
N VAL A 44 -20.65 -13.82 -6.08
CA VAL A 44 -20.62 -15.21 -5.55
C VAL A 44 -20.69 -15.23 -4.02
N LEU A 45 -20.28 -14.13 -3.40
CA LEU A 45 -20.24 -13.96 -1.95
C LEU A 45 -21.24 -12.91 -1.51
N SER A 46 -21.67 -12.99 -0.25
CA SER A 46 -22.52 -11.96 0.34
C SER A 46 -21.76 -10.64 0.54
N ASP A 47 -22.49 -9.52 0.48
CA ASP A 47 -21.94 -8.18 0.58
C ASP A 47 -21.11 -7.97 1.86
N SER A 48 -21.56 -8.53 2.99
CA SER A 48 -20.83 -8.44 4.26
C SER A 48 -19.48 -9.14 4.21
N VAL A 49 -19.40 -10.27 3.49
CA VAL A 49 -18.13 -11.00 3.32
C VAL A 49 -17.20 -10.24 2.38
N LEU A 50 -17.72 -9.68 1.28
CA LEU A 50 -16.94 -8.87 0.35
C LEU A 50 -16.38 -7.61 1.01
N LEU A 51 -17.16 -6.96 1.88
CA LEU A 51 -16.75 -5.74 2.60
C LEU A 51 -15.51 -5.98 3.48
N VAL A 52 -15.32 -7.19 4.01
CA VAL A 52 -14.14 -7.53 4.84
C VAL A 52 -13.02 -8.13 3.99
N LEU A 53 -13.36 -9.01 3.05
CA LEU A 53 -12.37 -9.77 2.27
C LEU A 53 -11.58 -8.88 1.31
N LEU A 54 -12.24 -7.96 0.60
CA LEU A 54 -11.59 -7.07 -0.35
C LEU A 54 -10.52 -6.17 0.30
N PRO A 55 -10.80 -5.44 1.41
CA PRO A 55 -9.76 -4.66 2.07
C PRO A 55 -8.68 -5.53 2.70
N ALA A 56 -8.99 -6.75 3.15
CA ALA A 56 -7.96 -7.68 3.63
C ALA A 56 -6.97 -8.08 2.52
N ILE A 57 -7.48 -8.41 1.32
CA ILE A 57 -6.63 -8.70 0.15
C ILE A 57 -5.82 -7.45 -0.23
N ALA A 58 -6.45 -6.28 -0.25
CA ALA A 58 -5.77 -5.02 -0.55
C ALA A 58 -4.64 -4.71 0.45
N LEU A 59 -4.84 -4.98 1.74
CA LEU A 59 -3.81 -4.86 2.77
C LEU A 59 -2.64 -5.81 2.53
N CYS A 60 -2.91 -7.08 2.21
CA CYS A 60 -1.87 -8.05 1.88
C CYS A 60 -1.04 -7.62 0.67
N VAL A 61 -1.70 -7.11 -0.38
CA VAL A 61 -1.06 -6.57 -1.58
C VAL A 61 -0.19 -5.35 -1.23
N LEU A 62 -0.70 -4.40 -0.45
CA LEU A 62 0.08 -3.25 -0.01
C LEU A 62 1.33 -3.65 0.78
N ILE A 63 1.23 -4.64 1.68
CA ILE A 63 2.38 -5.15 2.44
C ILE A 63 3.42 -5.77 1.48
N ALA A 64 2.97 -6.58 0.52
CA ALA A 64 3.85 -7.15 -0.49
C ALA A 64 4.55 -6.06 -1.31
N GLN A 65 3.82 -5.01 -1.70
CA GLN A 65 4.36 -3.88 -2.45
C GLN A 65 5.37 -3.07 -1.63
N MET A 66 5.08 -2.82 -0.35
CA MET A 66 5.99 -2.14 0.58
C MET A 66 7.28 -2.92 0.80
N TYR A 67 7.21 -4.24 0.86
CA TYR A 67 8.40 -5.09 1.01
C TYR A 67 9.21 -5.16 -0.29
N ALA A 68 8.56 -5.42 -1.42
CA ALA A 68 9.24 -5.68 -2.69
C ALA A 68 9.68 -4.41 -3.42
N PHE A 69 8.82 -3.40 -3.50
CA PHE A 69 9.09 -2.18 -4.27
C PHE A 69 9.82 -1.12 -3.46
N PHE A 70 9.33 -0.85 -2.25
CA PHE A 70 9.97 0.13 -1.38
C PHE A 70 11.20 -0.42 -0.67
N LYS A 71 11.44 -1.75 -0.75
CA LYS A 71 12.53 -2.45 -0.07
C LYS A 71 12.70 -1.91 1.34
N LEU A 72 11.60 -1.85 2.11
CA LEU A 72 11.65 -1.39 3.49
C LEU A 72 12.65 -2.25 4.26
N ASN A 73 13.85 -1.72 4.40
CA ASN A 73 14.97 -2.41 4.99
C ASN A 73 15.53 -1.53 6.10
N LEU A 74 15.85 -2.16 7.22
CA LEU A 74 16.46 -1.52 8.39
C LEU A 74 17.96 -1.23 8.17
N SER A 75 18.47 -1.42 6.95
CA SER A 75 19.84 -1.05 6.56
C SER A 75 20.04 0.46 6.67
N GLU A 76 21.21 0.91 7.16
CA GLU A 76 21.53 2.32 7.44
C GLU A 76 21.19 3.29 6.31
N GLY A 77 21.25 2.86 5.05
CA GLY A 77 20.88 3.69 3.89
C GLY A 77 19.38 3.90 3.68
N GLN A 78 18.51 3.04 4.23
CA GLN A 78 17.07 3.01 3.95
C GLN A 78 16.17 3.24 5.19
N ILE A 79 16.77 3.45 6.37
CA ILE A 79 16.04 3.69 7.63
C ILE A 79 15.05 4.85 7.49
N TRP A 80 15.46 5.94 6.84
CA TRP A 80 14.62 7.13 6.69
C TRP A 80 13.33 6.86 5.90
N TYR A 81 13.35 5.99 4.89
CA TYR A 81 12.13 5.60 4.17
C TYR A 81 11.14 4.87 5.07
N THR A 82 11.66 3.99 5.94
CA THR A 82 10.83 3.26 6.90
C THR A 82 10.27 4.20 7.97
N VAL A 83 11.10 5.10 8.50
CA VAL A 83 10.68 6.09 9.50
C VAL A 83 9.61 7.02 8.92
N SER A 84 9.80 7.53 7.71
CA SER A 84 8.78 8.35 7.04
C SER A 84 7.47 7.59 6.89
N LEU A 85 7.49 6.34 6.44
CA LEU A 85 6.28 5.55 6.28
C LEU A 85 5.56 5.31 7.61
N VAL A 86 6.30 4.95 8.66
CA VAL A 86 5.74 4.71 10.00
C VAL A 86 5.13 5.98 10.60
N LEU A 87 5.68 7.16 10.28
CA LEU A 87 5.11 8.44 10.71
C LEU A 87 3.89 8.83 9.86
N THR A 88 3.93 8.61 8.55
CA THR A 88 2.85 9.00 7.63
C THR A 88 1.61 8.11 7.77
N LEU A 89 1.76 6.81 8.03
CA LEU A 89 0.64 5.87 8.04
C LEU A 89 -0.40 6.18 9.14
N PRO A 90 -0.02 6.45 10.41
CA PRO A 90 -0.96 6.89 11.45
C PRO A 90 -1.62 8.22 11.11
N LEU A 91 -0.84 9.18 10.59
CA LEU A 91 -1.35 10.48 10.14
C LEU A 91 -2.43 10.31 9.07
N LEU A 92 -2.19 9.45 8.08
CA LEU A 92 -3.15 9.12 7.02
C LEU A 92 -4.45 8.50 7.58
N VAL A 93 -4.32 7.54 8.50
CA VAL A 93 -5.49 6.90 9.15
C VAL A 93 -6.29 7.92 9.93
N ILE A 94 -5.63 8.79 10.71
CA ILE A 94 -6.28 9.84 11.49
C ILE A 94 -6.98 10.84 10.56
N THR A 95 -6.31 11.31 9.51
CA THR A 95 -6.90 12.27 8.58
C THR A 95 -8.13 11.69 7.89
N ILE A 96 -8.04 10.51 7.28
CA ILE A 96 -9.19 9.90 6.59
C ILE A 96 -10.31 9.59 7.59
N GLY A 97 -9.97 8.96 8.73
CA GLY A 97 -10.95 8.58 9.75
C GLY A 97 -11.69 9.78 10.34
N LEU A 98 -10.97 10.83 10.74
CA LEU A 98 -11.57 12.05 11.27
C LEU A 98 -12.42 12.76 10.22
N THR A 99 -11.98 12.81 8.95
CA THR A 99 -12.76 13.41 7.87
C THR A 99 -14.06 12.65 7.64
N VAL A 100 -14.04 11.32 7.62
CA VAL A 100 -15.26 10.50 7.51
C VAL A 100 -16.21 10.75 8.68
N ILE A 101 -15.70 10.75 9.92
CA ILE A 101 -16.51 11.03 11.13
C ILE A 101 -17.10 12.44 11.08
N MET A 102 -16.31 13.43 10.67
CA MET A 102 -16.75 14.82 10.55
C MET A 102 -17.91 14.93 9.57
N PHE A 103 -17.78 14.36 8.36
CA PHE A 103 -18.85 14.40 7.37
C PHE A 103 -20.08 13.61 7.80
N PHE A 104 -19.91 12.45 8.42
CA PHE A 104 -21.02 11.66 8.96
C PHE A 104 -21.79 12.44 10.05
N THR A 105 -21.07 13.07 10.97
CA THR A 105 -21.66 13.88 12.05
C THR A 105 -22.33 15.14 11.50
N LEU A 106 -21.70 15.80 10.52
CA LEU A 106 -22.27 16.98 9.89
C LEU A 106 -23.55 16.62 9.15
N ALA A 107 -23.54 15.56 8.33
CA ALA A 107 -24.72 15.09 7.60
C ALA A 107 -25.88 14.81 8.56
N HIS A 108 -25.63 14.13 9.68
CA HIS A 108 -26.66 13.90 10.70
C HIS A 108 -27.21 15.20 11.30
N ARG A 109 -26.39 16.25 11.44
CA ARG A 109 -26.80 17.52 12.08
C ARG A 109 -27.41 18.54 11.12
N THR A 110 -27.11 18.46 9.83
CA THR A 110 -27.49 19.47 8.84
C THR A 110 -28.52 18.99 7.82
N MET A 111 -28.69 17.68 7.64
CA MET A 111 -29.81 17.16 6.86
C MET A 111 -31.10 17.37 7.68
N LEU A 112 -32.09 18.03 7.07
CA LEU A 112 -33.45 18.14 7.58
C LEU A 112 -34.06 16.73 7.70
N GLY A 113 -33.90 16.10 8.87
CA GLY A 113 -34.26 14.70 9.12
C GLY A 113 -33.20 13.88 9.85
N GLY A 114 -32.27 14.51 10.58
CA GLY A 114 -31.41 13.84 11.56
C GLY A 114 -32.23 13.27 12.73
N MET A 115 -32.92 12.16 12.46
CA MET A 115 -34.15 11.67 13.10
C MET A 115 -35.36 12.56 12.88
#